data_AF-A0A924EXZ9-F1
#
_entry.id   AF-A0A924EXZ9-F1
#
_cell.length_a   1.000
_cell.length_b   1.000
_cell.length_c   1.000
_cell.angle_alpha   90.00
_cell.angle_beta   90.00
_cell.angle_gamma   90.00
#
_symmetry.space_group_name_H-M   'P 1'
#
loop_
_entity.id
_entity.type
_entity.pdbx_description
1 polymer ?
#
loop_
_entity_poly.entity_id
_entity_poly.type
_entity_poly.pdbx_seq_one_letter_code
_entity_poly.pdbx_strand_id
1 'polypeptide(L)'
;MDTSAVLSPRVERATADSLRDALIKAIGDDYEVVRLIGRGDMGAVYLARDRALERLVAIKVLPPGSATDAGVLEQFRREARIVASLQHVGIVPL
;
A
#
# COMPACT_ATOMS: atom_id res chain seq x y z
N MET A 1 6.77 26.06 -14.41
CA MET A 1 6.24 24.92 -15.18
C MET A 1 5.51 24.05 -14.18
N ASP A 2 4.24 24.37 -13.98
CA ASP A 2 3.39 23.84 -12.92
C ASP A 2 2.50 22.77 -13.55
N THR A 3 2.88 21.50 -13.37
CA THR A 3 2.07 20.35 -13.85
C THR A 3 1.26 19.81 -12.68
N SER A 4 0.42 20.65 -12.11
CA SER A 4 -0.70 20.22 -11.29
C SER A 4 -1.79 19.67 -12.22
N ALA A 5 -1.60 18.43 -12.68
CA ALA A 5 -2.65 17.65 -13.30
C ALA A 5 -3.64 17.24 -12.20
N VAL A 6 -4.64 18.08 -11.96
CA VAL A 6 -5.75 17.77 -11.06
C VAL A 6 -6.54 16.63 -11.68
N LEU A 7 -6.16 15.39 -11.35
CA LEU A 7 -6.91 14.20 -11.69
C LEU A 7 -8.31 14.36 -11.10
N SER A 8 -9.32 14.31 -11.97
CA SER A 8 -10.70 14.50 -11.55
C SER A 8 -11.11 13.44 -10.52
N PRO A 9 -11.96 13.76 -9.52
CA PRO A 9 -12.32 12.84 -8.43
C PRO A 9 -12.93 11.50 -8.87
N ARG A 10 -13.42 11.40 -10.12
CA ARG A 10 -13.89 10.14 -10.73
C ARG A 10 -12.74 9.23 -11.17
N VAL A 11 -11.67 9.80 -11.71
CA VAL A 11 -10.49 9.04 -12.17
C VAL A 11 -9.75 8.48 -10.97
N GLU A 12 -9.54 9.31 -9.94
CA GLU A 12 -8.82 8.90 -8.73
C GLU A 12 -9.52 7.77 -7.94
N ARG A 13 -10.85 7.71 -7.98
CA ARG A 13 -11.63 6.59 -7.43
C ARG A 13 -11.43 5.32 -8.26
N ALA A 14 -11.53 5.40 -9.59
CA ALA A 14 -11.36 4.26 -10.47
C ALA A 14 -9.97 3.60 -10.35
N THR A 15 -8.91 4.40 -10.22
CA THR A 15 -7.54 3.86 -10.00
C THR A 15 -7.41 3.18 -8.64
N ALA A 16 -8.07 3.72 -7.62
CA ALA A 16 -8.03 3.16 -6.29
C ALA A 16 -8.81 1.86 -6.16
N ASP A 17 -9.99 1.79 -6.79
CA ASP A 17 -10.80 0.58 -6.85
C ASP A 17 -10.03 -0.52 -7.60
N SER A 18 -9.38 -0.17 -8.71
CA SER A 18 -8.49 -1.10 -9.45
C SER A 18 -7.31 -1.59 -8.60
N LEU A 19 -6.71 -0.73 -7.76
CA LEU A 19 -5.61 -1.11 -6.88
C LEU A 19 -6.08 -2.02 -5.74
N ARG A 20 -7.28 -1.77 -5.20
CA ARG A 20 -7.90 -2.63 -4.18
C ARG A 20 -8.15 -4.02 -4.73
N ASP A 21 -8.70 -4.12 -5.93
CA ASP A 21 -8.99 -5.41 -6.56
C ASP A 21 -7.71 -6.19 -6.87
N ALA A 22 -6.67 -5.50 -7.36
CA ALA A 22 -5.35 -6.09 -7.55
C ALA A 22 -4.73 -6.57 -6.23
N LEU A 23 -4.88 -5.81 -5.16
CA LEU A 23 -4.44 -6.19 -3.82
C LEU A 23 -5.17 -7.46 -3.33
N ILE A 24 -6.50 -7.49 -3.40
CA ILE A 24 -7.30 -8.65 -2.97
C ILE A 24 -6.85 -9.91 -3.71
N LYS A 25 -6.63 -9.79 -5.03
CA LYS A 25 -6.11 -10.90 -5.84
C LYS A 25 -4.72 -11.36 -5.40
N ALA A 26 -3.84 -10.45 -4.97
CA ALA A 26 -2.47 -10.75 -4.61
C ALA A 26 -2.33 -11.41 -3.23
N ILE A 27 -3.16 -11.02 -2.26
CA ILE A 27 -3.08 -11.51 -0.87
C ILE A 27 -3.99 -12.71 -0.59
N GLY A 28 -4.95 -12.99 -1.48
CA GLY A 28 -5.87 -14.12 -1.35
C GLY A 28 -6.83 -13.99 -0.16
N ASP A 29 -7.40 -15.12 0.27
CA ASP A 29 -8.43 -15.18 1.30
C ASP A 29 -7.89 -15.05 2.74
N ASP A 30 -6.58 -15.11 2.93
CA ASP A 30 -5.92 -15.01 4.24
C ASP A 30 -6.09 -13.61 4.87
N TYR A 31 -6.28 -12.59 4.02
CA TYR A 31 -6.42 -11.20 4.42
C TYR A 31 -7.69 -10.58 3.85
N GLU A 32 -8.51 -10.00 4.72
CA GLU A 32 -9.70 -9.27 4.31
C GLU A 32 -9.40 -7.76 4.23
N VAL A 33 -9.46 -7.18 3.04
CA VAL A 33 -9.25 -5.73 2.85
C VAL A 33 -10.45 -4.92 3.34
N VAL A 34 -10.26 -4.21 4.46
CA VAL A 34 -11.30 -3.41 5.13
C VAL A 34 -11.49 -2.06 4.43
N ARG A 35 -10.45 -1.21 4.42
CA ARG A 35 -10.52 0.14 3.84
C ARG A 35 -9.15 0.73 3.57
N LEU A 36 -9.09 1.71 2.68
CA LEU A 36 -7.92 2.57 2.53
C LEU A 36 -7.71 3.43 3.79
N ILE A 37 -6.47 3.54 4.24
CA ILE A 37 -6.08 4.37 5.40
C ILE A 37 -5.02 5.42 5.08
N GLY A 38 -4.34 5.33 3.93
CA GLY A 38 -3.40 6.37 3.50
C GLY A 38 -3.03 6.27 2.03
N ARG A 39 -2.68 7.40 1.42
CA ARG A 39 -2.08 7.50 0.08
C ARG A 39 -0.92 8.48 0.12
N GLY A 40 0.11 8.19 -0.64
CA GLY A 40 1.24 9.10 -0.88
C GLY A 40 1.95 8.71 -2.17
N ASP A 41 3.08 9.34 -2.43
CA ASP A 41 3.79 9.24 -3.72
C ASP A 41 4.19 7.80 -4.07
N MET A 42 4.61 7.01 -3.07
CA MET A 42 5.01 5.62 -3.27
C MET A 42 3.82 4.65 -3.37
N GLY A 43 2.61 5.05 -3.00
CA GLY A 43 1.45 4.16 -3.11
C GLY A 43 0.39 4.34 -2.03
N ALA A 44 -0.33 3.25 -1.76
CA ALA A 44 -1.49 3.25 -0.87
C ALA A 44 -1.29 2.29 0.30
N VAL A 45 -1.87 2.62 1.45
CA VAL A 45 -1.91 1.76 2.63
C VAL A 45 -3.36 1.40 2.91
N TYR A 46 -3.63 0.10 2.98
CA TYR A 46 -4.93 -0.45 3.32
C TYR A 46 -4.90 -1.06 4.72
N LEU A 47 -5.98 -0.85 5.47
CA LEU A 47 -6.32 -1.65 6.63
C LEU A 47 -6.88 -2.99 6.14
N ALA A 48 -6.31 -4.08 6.63
CA ALA A 48 -6.82 -5.42 6.40
C ALA A 48 -6.96 -6.18 7.72
N ARG A 49 -7.78 -7.22 7.74
CA ARG A 49 -7.85 -8.20 8.82
C ARG A 49 -7.08 -9.44 8.37
N ASP A 50 -6.05 -9.80 9.12
CA ASP A 50 -5.43 -11.10 9.05
C ASP A 50 -6.37 -12.12 9.69
N ARG A 51 -6.88 -13.08 8.90
CA ARG A 51 -7.87 -14.04 9.37
C ARG A 51 -7.26 -15.11 10.26
N ALA A 52 -6.00 -15.45 10.07
CA ALA A 52 -5.33 -16.48 10.86
C ALA A 52 -4.96 -15.96 12.25
N LEU A 53 -4.52 -14.70 12.34
CA LEU A 53 -4.10 -14.07 13.59
C LEU A 53 -5.19 -13.20 14.24
N GLU A 54 -6.37 -13.11 13.62
CA GLU A 54 -7.53 -12.32 14.04
C GLU A 54 -7.23 -10.85 14.38
N ARG A 55 -6.21 -10.26 13.74
CA ARG A 55 -5.75 -8.90 14.01
C ARG A 55 -5.85 -7.98 12.81
N LEU A 56 -5.93 -6.69 13.07
CA LEU A 56 -5.82 -5.67 12.04
C LEU A 56 -4.36 -5.43 11.67
N VAL A 57 -4.09 -5.38 10.37
CA VAL A 57 -2.77 -5.13 9.79
C VAL A 57 -2.84 -4.01 8.76
N ALA A 58 -1.72 -3.31 8.55
CA ALA A 58 -1.58 -2.32 7.50
C ALA A 58 -0.79 -2.93 6.33
N ILE A 59 -1.37 -2.90 5.12
CA ILE A 59 -0.73 -3.41 3.90
C ILE A 59 -0.43 -2.23 2.98
N LYS A 60 0.86 -1.97 2.74
CA LYS A 60 1.32 -0.95 1.79
C LYS A 60 1.48 -1.57 0.41
N VAL A 61 0.93 -0.93 -0.61
CA VAL A 61 0.86 -1.42 -1.99
C VAL A 61 1.39 -0.37 -2.96
N LEU A 62 2.24 -0.81 -3.89
CA LEU A 62 2.68 0.01 -5.01
C LEU A 62 1.62 0.01 -6.12
N PRO A 63 1.26 1.17 -6.71
CA PRO A 63 0.35 1.23 -7.85
C PRO A 63 0.86 0.41 -9.05
N PRO A 64 -0.03 -0.21 -9.84
CA PRO A 64 0.37 -0.85 -11.10
C PRO A 64 0.98 0.21 -12.03
N GLY A 65 2.23 -0.02 -12.46
CA GLY A 65 3.04 0.93 -13.23
C GLY A 65 4.17 1.60 -12.42
N SER A 66 4.09 1.66 -11.09
CA SER A 66 5.21 2.12 -10.26
C SER A 66 6.31 1.06 -10.14
N ALA A 67 5.98 -0.22 -10.32
CA ALA A 67 6.94 -1.33 -10.30
C ALA A 67 7.87 -1.38 -11.52
N THR A 68 7.58 -0.64 -12.59
CA THR A 68 8.48 -0.52 -13.76
C THR A 68 9.59 0.50 -13.56
N ASP A 69 9.48 1.35 -12.54
CA ASP A 69 10.58 2.20 -12.08
C ASP A 69 11.40 1.44 -11.03
N ALA A 70 12.60 1.04 -11.42
CA ALA A 70 13.51 0.31 -10.54
C ALA A 70 13.83 1.10 -9.25
N GLY A 71 13.86 2.43 -9.29
CA GLY A 71 14.12 3.28 -8.13
C GLY A 71 13.00 3.19 -7.08
N VAL A 72 11.74 3.21 -7.51
CA VAL A 72 10.57 3.12 -6.62
C VAL A 72 10.51 1.76 -5.95
N LEU A 73 10.75 0.68 -6.70
CA LEU A 73 10.78 -0.67 -6.14
C LEU A 73 11.93 -0.86 -5.14
N GLU A 74 13.11 -0.32 -5.43
CA GLU A 74 14.24 -0.35 -4.50
C GLU A 74 13.96 0.45 -3.22
N GLN A 75 13.34 1.63 -3.33
CA GLN A 75 12.95 2.41 -2.17
C GLN A 75 11.93 1.68 -1.30
N PHE A 76 10.91 1.07 -1.92
CA PHE A 76 9.92 0.27 -1.21
C PHE A 76 10.56 -0.89 -0.44
N ARG A 77 11.46 -1.64 -1.08
CA ARG A 77 12.22 -2.72 -0.42
C ARG A 77 13.14 -2.21 0.67
N ARG A 78 13.77 -1.05 0.47
CA ARG A 78 14.65 -0.43 1.46
C ARG A 78 13.88 -0.03 2.72
N GLU A 79 12.71 0.59 2.56
CA GLU A 79 11.84 0.95 3.68
C GLU A 79 11.40 -0.27 4.47
N ALA A 80 10.94 -1.32 3.78
CA ALA A 80 10.55 -2.56 4.44
C ALA A 80 11.71 -3.17 5.26
N ARG A 81 12.93 -3.21 4.69
CA ARG A 81 14.11 -3.70 5.41
C ARG A 81 14.46 -2.86 6.64
N ILE A 82 14.37 -1.54 6.53
CA ILE A 82 14.65 -0.63 7.65
C ILE A 82 13.65 -0.88 8.77
N VAL A 83 12.34 -0.88 8.48
CA VAL A 83 11.32 -1.10 9.52
C VAL A 83 11.45 -2.50 10.13
N ALA A 84 11.70 -3.54 9.33
CA ALA A 84 11.93 -4.90 9.82
C ALA A 84 13.13 -5.01 10.78
N SER A 85 14.15 -4.17 10.61
CA SER A 85 15.34 -4.15 11.47
C SER A 85 15.15 -3.42 12.80
N LEU A 86 14.01 -2.73 12.98
CA LEU A 86 13.75 -1.90 14.16
C LEU A 86 12.81 -2.63 15.12
N GLN A 87 13.26 -2.81 16.36
CA GLN A 87 12.43 -3.30 17.46
C GLN A 87 12.44 -2.28 18.60
N HIS A 88 11.34 -1.54 18.75
CA HIS A 88 11.20 -0.52 19.79
C HIS A 88 9.71 -0.27 20.09
N VAL A 89 9.37 0.05 21.34
CA VAL A 89 7.96 0.27 21.77
C VAL A 89 7.25 1.38 21.00
N GLY A 90 8.00 2.39 20.53
CA GLY A 90 7.48 3.49 19.73
C GLY A 90 7.43 3.24 18.22
N ILE A 91 7.81 2.04 17.75
CA ILE A 91 7.86 1.68 16.33
C ILE A 91 6.91 0.53 16.09
N VAL A 92 6.05 0.66 15.08
CA VAL A 92 5.14 -0.42 14.69
C VAL A 92 5.97 -1.51 14.00
N PRO A 93 5.98 -2.74 14.53
CA PRO A 93 6.68 -3.85 13.90
C PRO A 93 5.97 -4.28 12.61
N LEU A 94 6.76 -4.82 11.66
CA LEU A 94 6.22 -5.54 10.50
C LEU A 94 5.71 -6.93 10.89
#